data_AF-A0A7C4EB35-F1
#
_entry.id   AF-A0A7C4EB35-F1
#
_cell.length_a   1.000
_cell.length_b   1.000
_cell.length_c   1.000
_cell.angle_alpha   90.00
_cell.angle_beta   90.00
_cell.angle_gamma   90.00
#
_symmetry.space_group_name_H-M   'P 1'
#
loop_
_entity.id
_entity.type
_entity.pdbx_description
1 polymer ?
#
loop_
_entity_poly.entity_id
_entity_poly.type
_entity_poly.pdbx_seq_one_letter_code
_entity_poly.pdbx_strand_id
1 'polypeptide(L)'
;MTWRRPGVRRSGGPAEERRAMGSLFTWIRRNDSVGARLAAGFGVVLLVTLATAVASALLLSGIARDNAAAARRVALLDEASRWRGLVQMNLERALTATRLEAAAAAGAPHSALAAARARLAQDMADAASASTELQKRLERDLDDAGLLKRIAEVVAARQRFVDLRQKIHDDLQMDEGAARIDAELAPAARAMLDALAVLGADIGKHTAAAYERVDAAARSALWLLAIGVCLGTALSAAIAWRLLRGIRRPLVAAVALAERTASGDLREDAAIEARQDELGRLLDQVVQMRVRLREMLADIGAAADAIRSATGEIAHGNQDLSGRTEQQASNLQQTAASIEQLTGTVRHNADAARQASELAVAASSVAAKGGALVSQVVERME
;
A
#
# COMPACT_ATOMS: atom_id res chain seq x y z
N MET A 1 42.86 17.62 -49.91
CA MET A 1 42.78 16.89 -48.62
C MET A 1 41.98 17.74 -47.63
N THR A 2 40.68 17.48 -47.50
CA THR A 2 39.76 18.24 -46.64
C THR A 2 39.38 17.39 -45.44
N TRP A 3 39.84 17.77 -44.25
CA TRP A 3 39.52 17.12 -42.99
C TRP A 3 38.12 17.55 -42.50
N ARG A 4 37.16 16.62 -42.43
CA ARG A 4 35.90 16.76 -41.69
C ARG A 4 36.07 16.13 -40.30
N ARG A 5 35.77 16.88 -39.23
CA ARG A 5 35.61 16.33 -37.86
C ARG A 5 34.16 15.88 -37.61
N PRO A 6 33.93 14.88 -36.74
CA PRO A 6 32.60 14.28 -36.53
C PRO A 6 31.78 15.07 -35.49
N GLY A 7 30.46 15.13 -35.71
CA GLY A 7 29.51 15.77 -34.81
C GLY A 7 29.36 15.05 -33.46
N VAL A 8 29.46 15.81 -32.39
CA VAL A 8 29.17 15.41 -31.01
C VAL A 8 27.65 15.25 -30.86
N ARG A 9 27.18 14.02 -30.61
CA ARG A 9 25.80 13.76 -30.17
C ARG A 9 25.65 14.28 -28.74
N ARG A 10 24.83 15.31 -28.54
CA ARG A 10 24.37 15.73 -27.21
C ARG A 10 23.43 14.65 -26.66
N SER A 11 23.82 14.05 -25.55
CA SER A 11 23.03 13.13 -24.73
C SER A 11 21.78 13.82 -24.16
N GLY A 12 20.69 13.05 -24.06
CA GLY A 12 19.34 13.48 -23.71
C GLY A 12 19.24 14.34 -22.46
N GLY A 13 18.57 15.48 -22.62
CA GLY A 13 18.09 16.31 -21.51
C GLY A 13 16.72 15.88 -20.99
N PRO A 14 16.13 16.63 -20.04
CA PRO A 14 15.07 16.24 -19.09
C PRO A 14 13.66 15.97 -19.68
N ALA A 15 13.57 15.73 -21.00
CA ALA A 15 12.34 15.38 -21.68
C ALA A 15 12.01 13.87 -21.60
N GLU A 16 13.01 13.00 -21.38
CA GLU A 16 12.80 11.55 -21.27
C GLU A 16 12.23 11.13 -19.90
N GLU A 17 12.62 11.77 -18.80
CA GLU A 17 12.05 11.49 -17.46
C GLU A 17 10.58 11.88 -17.35
N ARG A 18 10.17 13.00 -17.97
CA ARG A 18 8.75 13.40 -18.01
C ARG A 18 7.88 12.45 -18.83
N ARG A 19 8.47 11.74 -19.81
CA ARG A 19 7.78 10.68 -20.57
C ARG A 19 7.63 9.39 -19.76
N ALA A 20 8.58 9.06 -18.88
CA ALA A 20 8.50 7.88 -18.02
C ALA A 20 7.43 8.01 -16.91
N MET A 21 7.27 9.19 -16.29
CA MET A 21 6.17 9.41 -15.32
C MET A 21 4.80 9.56 -15.99
N GLY A 22 4.75 10.12 -17.21
CA GLY A 22 3.54 10.18 -18.02
C GLY A 22 3.07 8.80 -18.50
N SER A 23 4.00 7.89 -18.83
CA SER A 23 3.68 6.58 -19.39
C SER A 23 3.00 5.64 -18.38
N LEU A 24 3.44 5.65 -17.12
CA LEU A 24 2.83 4.84 -16.05
C LEU A 24 1.40 5.30 -15.73
N PHE A 25 1.16 6.62 -15.76
CA PHE A 25 -0.17 7.20 -15.56
C PHE A 25 -1.11 6.94 -16.75
N THR A 26 -0.59 6.87 -17.98
CA THR A 26 -1.37 6.51 -19.17
C THR A 26 -1.62 5.02 -19.30
N TRP A 27 -0.73 4.16 -18.80
CA TRP A 27 -0.91 2.71 -18.76
C TRP A 27 -2.06 2.33 -17.82
N ILE A 28 -2.05 2.82 -16.57
CA ILE A 28 -3.12 2.60 -15.57
C ILE A 28 -4.51 3.05 -16.07
N ARG A 29 -4.57 4.02 -16.99
CA ARG A 29 -5.83 4.56 -17.53
C ARG A 29 -6.35 3.79 -18.75
N ARG A 30 -5.54 2.91 -19.35
CA ARG A 30 -5.80 2.25 -20.62
C ARG A 30 -6.03 0.74 -20.41
N ASN A 31 -7.11 0.45 -19.69
CA ASN A 31 -7.75 -0.86 -19.60
C ASN A 31 -7.00 -2.00 -18.89
N ASP A 32 -6.48 -1.74 -17.70
CA ASP A 32 -5.96 -2.79 -16.82
C ASP A 32 -7.04 -3.24 -15.84
N SER A 33 -7.26 -4.55 -15.79
CA SER A 33 -7.95 -5.30 -14.74
C SER A 33 -7.84 -4.66 -13.33
N VAL A 34 -8.87 -4.78 -12.50
CA VAL A 34 -8.83 -4.35 -11.08
C VAL A 34 -7.65 -5.00 -10.37
N GLY A 35 -7.38 -6.28 -10.66
CA GLY A 35 -6.24 -7.01 -10.11
C GLY A 35 -4.90 -6.40 -10.50
N ALA A 36 -4.74 -6.02 -11.77
CA ALA A 36 -3.52 -5.36 -12.26
C ALA A 36 -3.29 -3.99 -11.60
N ARG A 37 -4.34 -3.19 -11.38
CA ARG A 37 -4.23 -1.90 -10.66
C ARG A 37 -3.86 -2.09 -9.19
N LEU A 38 -4.45 -3.08 -8.53
CA LEU A 38 -4.10 -3.42 -7.14
C LEU A 38 -2.64 -3.89 -7.05
N ALA A 39 -2.22 -4.81 -7.93
CA ALA A 39 -0.85 -5.30 -7.98
C ALA A 39 0.15 -4.16 -8.24
N ALA A 40 -0.14 -3.25 -9.17
CA ALA A 40 0.68 -2.07 -9.42
C ALA A 40 0.74 -1.14 -8.20
N GLY A 41 -0.40 -0.90 -7.54
CA GLY A 41 -0.46 -0.08 -6.32
C GLY A 41 0.37 -0.66 -5.18
N PHE A 42 0.19 -1.94 -4.87
CA PHE A 42 0.99 -2.65 -3.87
C PHE A 42 2.47 -2.72 -4.25
N GLY A 43 2.77 -2.93 -5.54
CA GLY A 43 4.13 -2.92 -6.08
C GLY A 43 4.84 -1.60 -5.83
N VAL A 44 4.17 -0.45 -6.07
CA VAL A 44 4.74 0.87 -5.77
C VAL A 44 4.97 1.06 -4.28
N VAL A 45 4.04 0.66 -3.43
CA VAL A 45 4.19 0.76 -1.96
C VAL A 45 5.38 -0.08 -1.47
N LEU A 46 5.50 -1.31 -1.95
CA LEU A 46 6.63 -2.19 -1.64
C LEU A 46 7.96 -1.61 -2.14
N LEU A 47 8.00 -1.06 -3.35
CA LEU A 47 9.19 -0.42 -3.91
C LEU A 47 9.59 0.82 -3.10
N VAL A 48 8.64 1.67 -2.71
CA VAL A 48 8.91 2.82 -1.84
C VAL A 48 9.45 2.35 -0.49
N THR A 49 8.86 1.31 0.09
CA THR A 49 9.27 0.75 1.39
C THR A 49 10.70 0.19 1.30
N LEU A 50 10.99 -0.58 0.25
CA LEU A 50 12.31 -1.13 -0.02
C LEU A 50 13.34 0.00 -0.26
N ALA A 51 12.99 0.99 -1.08
CA ALA A 51 13.86 2.14 -1.34
C ALA A 51 14.17 2.92 -0.06
N THR A 52 13.18 3.14 0.81
CA THR A 52 13.42 3.79 2.11
C THR A 52 14.28 2.93 3.04
N ALA A 53 14.11 1.61 3.04
CA ALA A 53 14.91 0.70 3.86
C ALA A 53 16.37 0.65 3.38
N VAL A 54 16.59 0.57 2.06
CA VAL A 54 17.92 0.60 1.45
C VAL A 54 18.60 1.95 1.68
N ALA A 55 17.90 3.07 1.46
CA ALA A 55 18.44 4.40 1.74
C ALA A 55 18.82 4.56 3.22
N SER A 56 17.97 4.07 4.14
CA SER A 56 18.27 4.07 5.58
C SER A 56 19.52 3.27 5.91
N ALA A 57 19.65 2.06 5.35
CA ALA A 57 20.82 1.21 5.58
C ALA A 57 22.11 1.85 5.04
N LEU A 58 22.05 2.45 3.84
CA LEU A 58 23.20 3.15 3.24
C LEU A 58 23.62 4.37 4.07
N LEU A 59 22.67 5.23 4.45
CA LEU A 59 22.94 6.41 5.28
C LEU A 59 23.51 6.02 6.65
N LEU A 60 22.93 5.01 7.31
CA LEU A 60 23.40 4.52 8.61
C LEU A 60 24.81 3.92 8.49
N SER A 61 25.09 3.19 7.40
CA SER A 61 26.43 2.65 7.16
C SER A 61 27.48 3.74 6.93
N GLY A 62 27.11 4.86 6.30
CA GLY A 62 27.97 6.04 6.14
C GLY A 62 28.29 6.67 7.49
N ILE A 63 27.25 6.95 8.30
CA ILE A 63 27.41 7.51 9.65
C ILE A 63 28.25 6.59 10.53
N ALA A 64 28.05 5.28 10.47
CA ALA A 64 28.84 4.31 11.25
C ALA A 64 30.33 4.34 10.87
N ARG A 65 30.66 4.46 9.59
CA ARG A 65 32.06 4.58 9.11
C ARG A 65 32.69 5.89 9.57
N ASP A 66 31.98 7.00 9.44
CA ASP A 66 32.48 8.31 9.84
C ASP A 66 32.65 8.41 11.36
N ASN A 67 31.72 7.82 12.13
CA ASN A 67 31.82 7.71 13.57
C ASN A 67 33.00 6.83 14.00
N ALA A 68 33.24 5.70 13.32
CA ALA A 68 34.43 4.88 13.58
C ALA A 68 35.73 5.63 13.27
N ALA A 69 35.74 6.48 12.23
CA ALA A 69 36.88 7.35 11.93
C ALA A 69 37.07 8.44 13.00
N ALA A 70 35.99 9.04 13.50
CA ALA A 70 36.05 10.00 14.61
C ALA A 70 36.56 9.34 15.90
N ALA A 71 36.09 8.14 16.23
CA ALA A 71 36.54 7.37 17.38
C ALA A 71 38.06 7.05 17.32
N ARG A 72 38.60 6.72 16.13
CA ARG A 72 40.05 6.55 15.95
C ARG A 72 40.83 7.84 16.29
N ARG A 73 40.31 9.01 15.91
CA ARG A 73 40.96 10.30 16.22
C ARG A 73 40.95 10.61 17.72
N VAL A 74 39.91 10.19 18.45
CA VAL A 74 39.89 10.29 19.92
C VAL A 74 40.97 9.40 20.55
N ALA A 75 41.15 8.18 20.03
CA ALA A 75 42.22 7.30 20.52
C ALA A 75 43.61 7.90 20.31
N LEU A 76 43.85 8.54 19.15
CA LEU A 76 45.10 9.28 18.89
C LEU A 76 45.30 10.46 19.85
N LEU A 77 44.23 11.18 20.19
CA LEU A 77 44.29 12.27 21.17
C LEU A 77 44.63 11.75 22.58
N ASP A 78 44.06 10.63 23.00
CA ASP A 78 44.41 9.96 24.26
C ASP A 78 45.89 9.54 24.25
N GLU A 79 46.37 8.96 23.15
CA GLU A 79 47.77 8.54 23.01
C GLU A 79 48.75 9.73 23.06
N ALA A 80 48.45 10.82 22.36
CA ALA A 80 49.23 12.05 22.43
C ALA A 80 49.23 12.67 23.85
N SER A 81 48.10 12.59 24.56
CA SER A 81 47.98 13.06 25.95
C SER A 81 48.82 12.21 26.90
N ARG A 82 48.81 10.88 26.75
CA ARG A 82 49.67 9.96 27.52
C ARG A 82 51.14 10.21 27.23
N TRP A 83 51.51 10.42 25.97
CA TRP A 83 52.88 10.74 25.58
C TRP A 83 53.35 12.03 26.25
N ARG A 84 52.52 13.08 26.21
CA ARG A 84 52.81 14.33 26.90
C ARG A 84 53.00 14.14 28.40
N GLY A 85 52.12 13.38 29.07
CA GLY A 85 52.23 13.10 30.50
C GLY A 85 53.53 12.39 30.89
N LEU A 86 53.93 11.37 30.11
CA LEU A 86 55.19 10.66 30.31
C LEU A 86 56.40 11.58 30.10
N VAL A 87 56.40 12.38 29.04
CA VAL A 87 57.48 13.34 28.78
C VAL A 87 57.58 14.37 29.89
N GLN A 88 56.46 14.93 30.34
CA GLN A 88 56.43 15.92 31.42
C GLN A 88 57.03 15.35 32.71
N MET A 89 56.58 14.17 33.12
CA MET A 89 57.14 13.50 34.30
C MET A 89 58.63 13.20 34.12
N ASN A 90 59.05 12.79 32.92
CA ASN A 90 60.44 12.44 32.65
C ASN A 90 61.37 13.66 32.57
N LEU A 91 60.89 14.81 32.07
CA LEU A 91 61.64 16.07 32.04
C LEU A 91 61.90 16.58 33.46
N GLU A 92 60.90 16.50 34.35
CA GLU A 92 61.08 16.87 35.76
C GLU A 92 62.10 15.96 36.47
N ARG A 93 62.07 14.65 36.18
CA ARG A 93 63.08 13.69 36.67
C ARG A 93 64.48 14.03 36.14
N ALA A 94 64.60 14.38 34.86
CA ALA A 94 65.86 14.76 34.24
C ALA A 94 66.44 16.03 34.84
N LEU A 95 65.64 17.08 35.00
CA LEU A 95 66.07 18.32 35.66
C LEU A 95 66.48 18.06 37.12
N THR A 96 65.71 17.25 37.84
CA THR A 96 66.04 16.87 39.22
C THR A 96 67.35 16.10 39.28
N ALA A 97 67.57 15.12 38.41
CA ALA A 97 68.82 14.36 38.34
C ALA A 97 70.03 15.26 38.06
N THR A 98 69.92 16.18 37.09
CA THR A 98 71.00 17.13 36.77
C THR A 98 71.29 18.10 37.93
N ARG A 99 70.27 18.56 38.67
CA ARG A 99 70.47 19.37 39.89
C ARG A 99 71.16 18.57 41.01
N LEU A 100 70.80 17.30 41.18
CA LEU A 100 71.49 16.43 42.13
C LEU A 100 72.95 16.23 41.74
N GLU A 101 73.27 16.07 40.46
CA GLU A 101 74.66 15.97 39.97
C GLU A 101 75.45 17.23 40.28
N ALA A 102 74.89 18.41 39.98
CA ALA A 102 75.50 19.69 40.31
C ALA A 102 75.77 19.86 41.82
N ALA A 103 74.83 19.44 42.67
CA ALA A 103 75.01 19.48 44.13
C ALA A 103 76.14 18.55 44.61
N ALA A 104 76.35 17.39 43.97
CA ALA A 104 77.49 16.53 44.30
C ALA A 104 78.82 17.08 43.81
N ALA A 105 78.87 17.70 42.63
CA ALA A 105 80.07 18.39 42.16
C ALA A 105 80.49 19.49 43.15
N ALA A 106 79.52 20.19 43.74
CA ALA A 106 79.73 21.18 44.80
C ALA A 106 80.03 20.62 46.21
N GLY A 107 80.31 19.31 46.35
CA GLY A 107 80.77 18.70 47.61
C GLY A 107 79.70 18.07 48.52
N ALA A 108 78.46 17.86 48.04
CA ALA A 108 77.44 17.15 48.82
C ALA A 108 77.79 15.66 49.06
N PRO A 109 77.44 15.08 50.22
CA PRO A 109 77.82 13.70 50.59
C PRO A 109 77.27 12.65 49.60
N HIS A 110 78.19 11.96 48.93
CA HIS A 110 77.92 11.08 47.77
C HIS A 110 77.14 9.80 48.13
N SER A 111 77.36 9.24 49.32
CA SER A 111 76.78 7.95 49.75
C SER A 111 75.28 8.01 50.03
N ALA A 112 74.74 9.17 50.43
CA ALA A 112 73.31 9.33 50.73
C ALA A 112 72.44 9.45 49.46
N LEU A 113 73.03 9.81 48.32
CA LEU A 113 72.31 10.15 47.08
C LEU A 113 72.41 9.07 45.98
N ALA A 114 73.30 8.08 46.14
CA ALA A 114 73.58 7.07 45.11
C ALA A 114 72.33 6.23 44.73
N ALA A 115 71.58 5.74 45.73
CA ALA A 115 70.38 4.95 45.50
C ALA A 115 69.25 5.76 44.82
N ALA A 116 69.08 7.04 45.20
CA ALA A 116 68.11 7.93 44.59
C ALA A 116 68.46 8.23 43.12
N ARG A 117 69.74 8.46 42.81
CA ARG A 117 70.21 8.64 41.43
C ARG A 117 70.00 7.39 40.58
N ALA A 118 70.34 6.21 41.11
CA ALA A 118 70.13 4.95 40.39
C ALA A 118 68.65 4.71 40.06
N ARG A 119 67.75 4.95 41.02
CA ARG A 119 66.31 4.83 40.81
C ARG A 119 65.79 5.85 39.78
N LEU A 120 66.22 7.11 39.87
CA LEU A 120 65.86 8.13 38.88
C LEU A 120 66.35 7.76 37.48
N ALA A 121 67.58 7.24 37.35
CA ALA A 121 68.11 6.79 36.07
C ALA A 121 67.28 5.66 35.44
N GLN A 122 66.88 4.67 36.25
CA GLN A 122 66.00 3.59 35.81
C GLN A 122 64.62 4.11 35.40
N ASP A 123 63.96 4.90 36.26
CA ASP A 123 62.65 5.49 35.99
C ASP A 123 62.66 6.37 34.72
N MET A 124 63.79 7.04 34.44
CA MET A 124 63.98 7.83 33.22
C MET A 124 64.16 6.96 31.97
N ALA A 125 64.88 5.85 32.09
CA ALA A 125 65.07 4.89 31.00
C ALA A 125 63.75 4.22 30.60
N ASP A 126 62.95 3.79 31.60
CA ASP A 126 61.64 3.19 31.38
C ASP A 126 60.67 4.19 30.72
N ALA A 127 60.62 5.43 31.21
CA ALA A 127 59.81 6.49 30.62
C ALA A 127 60.27 6.86 29.19
N ALA A 128 61.57 6.85 28.91
CA ALA A 128 62.11 7.09 27.57
C ALA A 128 61.73 5.98 26.58
N SER A 129 61.76 4.72 27.02
CA SER A 129 61.33 3.57 26.22
C SER A 129 59.82 3.66 25.91
N ALA A 130 58.99 3.87 26.94
CA ALA A 130 57.53 4.01 26.79
C ALA A 130 57.15 5.22 25.90
N SER A 131 57.86 6.34 26.05
CA SER A 131 57.70 7.52 25.19
C SER A 131 58.04 7.22 23.73
N THR A 132 59.09 6.45 23.48
CA THR A 132 59.52 6.11 22.11
C THR A 132 58.50 5.18 21.45
N GLU A 133 57.92 4.24 22.21
CA GLU A 133 56.88 3.36 21.70
C GLU A 133 55.59 4.12 21.36
N LEU A 134 55.14 5.04 22.22
CA LEU A 134 53.98 5.89 21.94
C LEU A 134 54.22 6.78 20.70
N GLN A 135 55.42 7.35 20.57
CA GLN A 135 55.77 8.13 19.38
C GLN A 135 55.64 7.28 18.10
N LYS A 136 56.21 6.07 18.08
CA LYS A 136 56.13 5.18 16.92
C LYS A 136 54.69 4.77 16.57
N ARG A 137 53.87 4.50 17.57
CA ARG A 137 52.45 4.19 17.37
C ARG A 137 51.70 5.37 16.76
N LEU A 138 51.91 6.58 17.30
CA LEU A 138 51.37 7.81 16.72
C LEU A 138 51.83 8.02 15.27
N GLU A 139 53.12 7.86 14.97
CA GLU A 139 53.66 8.00 13.61
C GLU A 139 53.08 6.97 12.63
N ARG A 140 52.80 5.75 13.10
CA ARG A 140 52.20 4.69 12.28
C ARG A 140 50.71 4.94 12.02
N ASP A 141 49.98 5.42 13.02
CA ASP A 141 48.52 5.49 13.00
C ASP A 141 48.00 6.88 12.54
N LEU A 142 48.89 7.86 12.35
CA LEU A 142 48.60 9.18 11.79
C LEU A 142 48.86 9.24 10.27
N ASP A 143 47.81 9.52 9.51
CA ASP A 143 47.88 9.74 8.05
C ASP A 143 48.06 11.23 7.65
N ASP A 144 48.10 12.15 8.62
CA ASP A 144 48.13 13.59 8.35
C ASP A 144 49.58 14.12 8.34
N ALA A 145 50.04 14.58 7.18
CA ALA A 145 51.40 15.10 6.99
C ALA A 145 51.72 16.31 7.89
N GLY A 146 50.73 17.13 8.24
CA GLY A 146 50.88 18.24 9.16
C GLY A 146 51.13 17.76 10.59
N LEU A 147 50.39 16.74 11.03
CA LEU A 147 50.57 16.13 12.35
C LEU A 147 51.87 15.33 12.45
N LEU A 148 52.29 14.64 11.38
CA LEU A 148 53.61 13.99 11.33
C LEU A 148 54.75 15.01 11.43
N LYS A 149 54.60 16.18 10.80
CA LYS A 149 55.55 17.29 10.97
C LYS A 149 55.60 17.77 12.43
N ARG A 150 54.45 17.86 13.12
CA ARG A 150 54.41 18.20 14.56
C ARG A 150 55.16 17.17 15.41
N ILE A 151 55.04 15.88 15.10
CA ILE A 151 55.82 14.83 15.79
C ILE A 151 57.31 15.05 15.56
N ALA A 152 57.74 15.32 14.32
CA ALA A 152 59.14 15.62 14.02
C ALA A 152 59.66 16.87 14.78
N GLU A 153 58.82 17.90 14.97
CA GLU A 153 59.16 19.07 15.80
C GLU A 153 59.39 18.69 17.27
N VAL A 154 58.57 17.78 17.82
CA VAL A 154 58.76 17.24 19.18
C VAL A 154 60.05 16.42 19.27
N VAL A 155 60.35 15.58 18.28
CA VAL A 155 61.59 14.80 18.22
C VAL A 155 62.81 15.71 18.17
N ALA A 156 62.78 16.76 17.36
CA ALA A 156 63.85 17.75 17.29
C ALA A 156 64.01 18.54 18.60
N ALA A 157 62.93 18.84 19.32
CA ALA A 157 62.99 19.44 20.66
C ALA A 157 63.60 18.48 21.69
N ARG A 158 63.23 17.19 21.63
CA ARG A 158 63.82 16.13 22.46
C ARG A 158 65.32 16.01 22.26
N GLN A 159 65.78 15.98 21.00
CA GLN A 159 67.20 15.85 20.69
C GLN A 159 67.98 17.04 21.24
N ARG A 160 67.49 18.27 21.03
CA ARG A 160 68.10 19.48 21.59
C ARG A 160 68.21 19.43 23.11
N PHE A 161 67.17 18.95 23.81
CA PHE A 161 67.20 18.78 25.26
C PHE A 161 68.25 17.76 25.70
N VAL A 162 68.33 16.60 25.04
CA VAL A 162 69.31 15.55 25.36
C VAL A 162 70.74 16.04 25.14
N ASP A 163 71.01 16.67 23.99
CA ASP A 163 72.34 17.21 23.66
C ASP A 163 72.78 18.30 24.63
N LEU A 164 71.85 19.19 25.02
CA LEU A 164 72.12 20.24 25.98
C LEU A 164 72.38 19.68 27.38
N ARG A 165 71.58 18.69 27.82
CA ARG A 165 71.79 18.02 29.11
C ARG A 165 73.16 17.34 29.17
N GLN A 166 73.58 16.69 28.08
CA GLN A 166 74.91 16.06 28.03
C GLN A 166 76.02 17.10 28.15
N LYS A 167 75.94 18.21 27.40
CA LYS A 167 76.93 19.31 27.53
C LYS A 167 77.00 19.87 28.95
N ILE A 168 75.84 20.08 29.59
CA ILE A 168 75.80 20.58 30.97
C ILE A 168 76.41 19.55 31.93
N HIS A 169 76.17 18.26 31.73
CA HIS A 169 76.80 17.21 32.53
C HIS A 169 78.33 17.24 32.40
N ASP A 170 78.86 17.43 31.19
CA ASP A 170 80.29 17.53 30.94
C ASP A 170 80.90 18.79 31.61
N ASP A 171 80.22 19.94 31.52
CA ASP A 171 80.66 21.21 32.13
C ASP A 171 80.55 21.22 33.66
N LEU A 172 79.65 20.41 34.25
CA LEU A 172 79.57 20.23 35.70
C LEU A 172 80.83 19.57 36.28
N GLN A 173 81.61 18.83 35.47
CA GLN A 173 82.92 18.32 35.87
C GLN A 173 83.99 19.42 35.90
N MET A 174 83.68 20.61 35.40
CA MET A 174 84.57 21.77 35.28
C MET A 174 84.09 22.99 36.10
N ASP A 175 83.17 22.80 37.06
CA ASP A 175 82.57 23.83 37.94
C ASP A 175 81.75 24.96 37.24
N GLU A 176 81.40 24.83 35.95
CA GLU A 176 80.69 25.88 35.18
C GLU A 176 79.23 25.54 34.83
N GLY A 177 78.78 24.30 35.03
CA GLY A 177 77.48 23.82 34.51
C GLY A 177 76.22 24.18 35.32
N ALA A 178 76.34 24.55 36.62
CA ALA A 178 75.18 24.61 37.51
C ALA A 178 74.17 25.73 37.16
N ALA A 179 74.66 26.92 36.79
CA ALA A 179 73.82 28.06 36.41
C ALA A 179 73.05 27.82 35.09
N ARG A 180 73.58 26.96 34.21
CA ARG A 180 72.99 26.64 32.90
C ARG A 180 71.76 25.74 33.00
N ILE A 181 71.56 25.05 34.13
CA ILE A 181 70.38 24.21 34.35
C ILE A 181 69.10 25.02 34.28
N ASP A 182 69.01 26.13 35.03
CA ASP A 182 67.80 26.96 35.05
C ASP A 182 67.78 27.96 33.88
N ALA A 183 68.95 28.41 33.40
CA ALA A 183 69.03 29.37 32.30
C ALA A 183 68.81 28.76 30.91
N GLU A 184 69.16 27.48 30.70
CA GLU A 184 69.13 26.85 29.37
C GLU A 184 68.34 25.53 29.37
N LEU A 185 68.62 24.61 30.31
CA LEU A 185 68.02 23.27 30.30
C LEU A 185 66.52 23.28 30.63
N ALA A 186 66.11 24.06 31.64
CA ALA A 186 64.70 24.22 31.99
C ALA A 186 63.87 24.86 30.86
N PRO A 187 64.32 25.93 30.18
CA PRO A 187 63.69 26.43 28.97
C PRO A 187 63.61 25.40 27.83
N ALA A 188 64.66 24.58 27.63
CA ALA A 188 64.64 23.52 26.62
C ALA A 188 63.59 22.43 26.94
N ALA A 189 63.46 22.05 28.22
CA ALA A 189 62.40 21.15 28.68
C ALA A 189 61.00 21.75 28.41
N ARG A 190 60.83 23.05 28.70
CA ARG A 190 59.58 23.75 28.46
C ARG A 190 59.22 23.78 26.98
N ALA A 191 60.18 24.06 26.10
CA ALA A 191 59.98 24.07 24.66
C ALA A 191 59.52 22.70 24.12
N MET A 192 60.04 21.59 24.67
CA MET A 192 59.58 20.25 24.31
C MET A 192 58.12 20.01 24.74
N LEU A 193 57.73 20.47 25.94
CA LEU A 193 56.34 20.37 26.42
C LEU A 193 55.38 21.23 25.61
N ASP A 194 55.81 22.41 25.19
CA ASP A 194 55.01 23.29 24.34
C ASP A 194 54.83 22.68 22.94
N ALA A 195 55.85 22.03 22.37
CA ALA A 195 55.72 21.29 21.11
C ALA A 195 54.69 20.14 21.21
N LEU A 196 54.70 19.39 22.32
CA LEU A 196 53.69 18.36 22.60
C LEU A 196 52.29 18.95 22.84
N ALA A 197 52.21 20.14 23.45
CA ALA A 197 50.96 20.87 23.62
C ALA A 197 50.35 21.26 22.27
N VAL A 198 51.17 21.76 21.35
CA VAL A 198 50.76 22.12 19.99
C VAL A 198 50.29 20.89 19.23
N LEU A 199 51.02 19.76 19.30
CA LEU A 199 50.59 18.50 18.68
C LEU A 199 49.22 18.05 19.20
N GLY A 200 49.04 18.00 20.53
CA GLY A 200 47.76 17.60 21.13
C GLY A 200 46.62 18.55 20.78
N ALA A 201 46.88 19.87 20.73
CA ALA A 201 45.89 20.85 20.32
C ALA A 201 45.49 20.71 18.85
N ASP A 202 46.45 20.46 17.95
CA ASP A 202 46.16 20.26 16.53
C ASP A 202 45.39 18.95 16.32
N ILE A 203 45.78 17.83 16.95
CA ILE A 203 44.98 16.59 16.97
C ILE A 203 43.57 16.87 17.49
N GLY A 204 43.44 17.62 18.58
CA GLY A 204 42.15 18.02 19.16
C GLY A 204 41.26 18.80 18.19
N LYS A 205 41.81 19.77 17.44
CA LYS A 205 41.07 20.49 16.39
C LYS A 205 40.60 19.56 15.29
N HIS A 206 41.47 18.65 14.83
CA HIS A 206 41.11 17.66 13.82
C HIS A 206 40.02 16.69 14.30
N THR A 207 40.03 16.31 15.58
CA THR A 207 38.99 15.50 16.21
C THR A 207 37.66 16.25 16.32
N ALA A 208 37.68 17.50 16.79
CA ALA A 208 36.48 18.33 16.89
C ALA A 208 35.82 18.56 15.52
N ALA A 209 36.62 18.92 14.51
CA ALA A 209 36.13 19.07 13.13
C ALA A 209 35.56 17.77 12.55
N ALA A 210 36.10 16.61 12.93
CA ALA A 210 35.53 15.33 12.53
C ALA A 210 34.16 15.10 13.16
N TYR A 211 33.98 15.37 14.47
CA TYR A 211 32.70 15.25 15.15
C TYR A 211 31.63 16.19 14.57
N GLU A 212 31.98 17.44 14.28
CA GLU A 212 31.04 18.38 13.66
C GLU A 212 30.55 17.87 12.30
N ARG A 213 31.43 17.24 11.51
CA ARG A 213 31.06 16.61 10.24
C ARG A 213 30.14 15.41 10.44
N VAL A 214 30.42 14.54 11.42
CA VAL A 214 29.54 13.39 11.75
C VAL A 214 28.16 13.88 12.16
N ASP A 215 28.09 14.88 13.03
CA ASP A 215 26.83 15.40 13.54
C ASP A 215 26.02 16.13 12.44
N ALA A 216 26.68 16.93 11.61
CA ALA A 216 26.05 17.54 10.43
C ALA A 216 25.55 16.49 9.43
N ALA A 217 26.35 15.45 9.16
CA ALA A 217 25.97 14.34 8.29
C ALA A 217 24.77 13.57 8.87
N ALA A 218 24.77 13.27 10.17
CA ALA A 218 23.66 12.62 10.86
C ALA A 218 22.37 13.45 10.80
N ARG A 219 22.45 14.76 11.07
CA ARG A 219 21.30 15.68 10.95
C ARG A 219 20.76 15.73 9.51
N SER A 220 21.64 15.83 8.52
CA SER A 220 21.22 15.82 7.11
C SER A 220 20.57 14.50 6.70
N ALA A 221 21.11 13.37 7.15
CA ALA A 221 20.56 12.05 6.91
C ALA A 221 19.18 11.87 7.56
N LEU A 222 18.98 12.36 8.78
CA LEU A 222 17.68 12.35 9.46
C LEU A 222 16.63 13.15 8.69
N TRP A 223 16.97 14.36 8.20
CA TRP A 223 16.05 15.14 7.38
C TRP A 223 15.73 14.49 6.04
N LEU A 224 16.73 13.93 5.35
CA LEU A 224 16.52 13.21 4.10
C LEU A 224 15.62 11.99 4.29
N LEU A 225 15.81 11.24 5.39
CA LEU A 225 14.96 10.10 5.75
C LEU A 225 13.55 10.53 6.12
N ALA A 226 13.40 11.58 6.94
CA ALA A 226 12.10 12.11 7.32
C ALA A 226 11.30 12.57 6.10
N ILE A 227 11.92 13.35 5.21
CA ILE A 227 11.31 13.79 3.96
C ILE A 227 10.97 12.60 3.06
N GLY A 228 11.88 11.64 2.90
CA GLY A 228 11.66 10.44 2.10
C GLY A 228 10.49 9.60 2.60
N VAL A 229 10.39 9.38 3.91
CA VAL A 229 9.29 8.64 4.54
C VAL A 229 7.97 9.40 4.43
N CYS A 230 7.97 10.73 4.65
CA CYS A 230 6.78 11.56 4.48
C CYS A 230 6.27 11.53 3.03
N LEU A 231 7.15 11.72 2.04
CA LEU A 231 6.79 11.68 0.62
C LEU A 231 6.33 10.28 0.19
N GLY A 232 7.03 9.24 0.63
CA GLY A 232 6.67 7.85 0.36
C GLY A 232 5.30 7.47 0.93
N THR A 233 5.03 7.89 2.17
CA THR A 233 3.72 7.69 2.82
C THR A 233 2.62 8.48 2.12
N ALA A 234 2.87 9.75 1.79
CA ALA A 234 1.91 10.59 1.08
C ALA A 234 1.56 10.03 -0.30
N LEU A 235 2.56 9.55 -1.05
CA LEU A 235 2.36 8.90 -2.34
C LEU A 235 1.55 7.60 -2.18
N SER A 236 1.89 6.77 -1.20
CA SER A 236 1.16 5.53 -0.89
C SER A 236 -0.29 5.81 -0.53
N ALA A 237 -0.55 6.82 0.30
CA ALA A 237 -1.90 7.26 0.66
C ALA A 237 -2.69 7.77 -0.54
N ALA A 238 -2.06 8.55 -1.43
CA ALA A 238 -2.70 9.05 -2.65
C ALA A 238 -3.08 7.91 -3.61
N ILE A 239 -2.21 6.91 -3.78
CA ILE A 239 -2.48 5.71 -4.58
C ILE A 239 -3.63 4.91 -3.95
N ALA A 240 -3.57 4.65 -2.65
CA ALA A 240 -4.62 3.92 -1.93
C ALA A 240 -5.98 4.62 -2.04
N TRP A 241 -6.03 5.94 -1.85
CA TRP A 241 -7.25 6.74 -2.00
C TRP A 241 -7.83 6.66 -3.40
N ARG A 242 -6.98 6.75 -4.44
CA ARG A 242 -7.39 6.63 -5.84
C ARG A 242 -7.94 5.24 -6.16
N LEU A 243 -7.30 4.18 -5.69
CA LEU A 243 -7.78 2.80 -5.86
C LEU A 243 -9.11 2.59 -5.15
N LEU A 244 -9.21 3.00 -3.88
CA LEU A 244 -10.45 2.87 -3.10
C LEU A 244 -11.61 3.60 -3.77
N ARG A 245 -11.40 4.83 -4.24
CA ARG A 245 -12.44 5.61 -4.93
C ARG A 245 -12.83 4.98 -6.27
N GLY A 246 -11.87 4.37 -6.98
CA GLY A 246 -12.09 3.70 -8.25
C GLY A 246 -12.81 2.36 -8.16
N ILE A 247 -12.76 1.69 -7.00
CA ILE A 247 -13.44 0.40 -6.73
C ILE A 247 -14.78 0.63 -6.03
N ARG A 248 -14.82 1.47 -4.98
CA ARG A 248 -16.01 1.65 -4.14
C ARG A 248 -17.20 2.21 -4.92
N ARG A 249 -16.98 3.23 -5.76
CA ARG A 249 -18.07 3.87 -6.52
C ARG A 249 -18.83 2.90 -7.43
N PRO A 250 -18.18 2.16 -8.35
CA PRO A 250 -18.90 1.22 -9.22
C PRO A 250 -19.50 0.04 -8.45
N LEU A 251 -18.87 -0.39 -7.35
CA LEU A 251 -19.40 -1.48 -6.54
C LEU A 251 -20.70 -1.07 -5.81
N VAL A 252 -20.77 0.16 -5.29
CA VAL A 252 -22.01 0.73 -4.73
C VAL A 252 -23.08 0.86 -5.81
N ALA A 253 -22.72 1.28 -7.03
CA ALA A 253 -23.67 1.35 -8.14
C ALA A 253 -24.23 -0.03 -8.53
N ALA A 254 -23.38 -1.06 -8.56
CA ALA A 254 -23.81 -2.43 -8.86
C ALA A 254 -24.78 -2.98 -7.80
N VAL A 255 -24.49 -2.73 -6.51
CA VAL A 255 -25.38 -3.11 -5.39
C VAL A 255 -26.73 -2.40 -5.52
N ALA A 256 -26.73 -1.07 -5.74
CA ALA A 256 -27.97 -0.31 -5.88
C ALA A 256 -28.82 -0.78 -7.07
N LEU A 257 -28.20 -1.12 -8.20
CA LEU A 257 -28.90 -1.66 -9.37
C LEU A 257 -29.51 -3.04 -9.09
N ALA A 258 -28.78 -3.91 -8.37
CA ALA A 258 -29.27 -5.21 -7.97
C ALA A 258 -30.43 -5.12 -6.98
N GLU A 259 -30.34 -4.24 -5.97
CA GLU A 259 -31.42 -3.97 -5.00
C GLU A 259 -32.69 -3.48 -5.70
N ARG A 260 -32.57 -2.55 -6.66
CA ARG A 260 -33.72 -2.06 -7.42
C ARG A 260 -34.34 -3.15 -8.28
N THR A 261 -33.52 -3.95 -8.95
CA THR A 261 -33.98 -5.11 -9.73
C THR A 261 -34.73 -6.11 -8.83
N ALA A 262 -34.21 -6.39 -7.63
CA ALA A 262 -34.85 -7.26 -6.66
C ALA A 262 -36.18 -6.70 -6.12
N SER A 263 -36.31 -5.37 -6.04
CA SER A 263 -37.56 -4.69 -5.65
C SER A 263 -38.61 -4.60 -6.77
N GLY A 264 -38.30 -5.06 -7.99
CA GLY A 264 -39.20 -5.00 -9.15
C GLY A 264 -39.16 -3.67 -9.91
N ASP A 265 -38.32 -2.72 -9.51
CA ASP A 265 -38.09 -1.48 -10.28
C ASP A 265 -37.12 -1.75 -11.44
N LEU A 266 -37.69 -2.08 -12.60
CA LEU A 266 -36.95 -2.35 -13.84
C LEU A 266 -36.87 -1.14 -14.78
N ARG A 267 -37.06 0.09 -14.29
CA ARG A 267 -36.92 1.30 -15.12
C ARG A 267 -35.47 1.47 -15.59
N GLU A 268 -35.28 2.18 -16.71
CA GLU A 268 -33.93 2.53 -17.16
C GLU A 268 -33.25 3.48 -16.17
N ASP A 269 -31.95 3.26 -15.95
CA ASP A 269 -31.14 4.13 -15.11
C ASP A 269 -30.18 4.94 -15.95
N ALA A 270 -30.01 6.20 -15.54
CA ALA A 270 -29.12 7.15 -16.20
C ALA A 270 -27.67 6.65 -16.20
N ALA A 271 -27.08 6.66 -17.40
CA ALA A 271 -25.66 6.62 -17.72
C ALA A 271 -24.75 5.91 -16.69
N ILE A 272 -24.71 4.57 -16.74
CA ILE A 272 -23.60 3.83 -16.17
C ILE A 272 -22.36 4.19 -16.99
N GLU A 273 -21.32 4.73 -16.34
CA GLU A 273 -20.06 5.05 -17.02
C GLU A 273 -19.51 3.78 -17.69
N ALA A 274 -19.25 3.87 -18.99
CA ALA A 274 -18.67 2.76 -19.75
C ALA A 274 -17.28 2.43 -19.18
N ARG A 275 -17.10 1.18 -18.73
CA ARG A 275 -15.86 0.65 -18.18
C ARG A 275 -15.55 -0.68 -18.82
N GLN A 276 -14.26 -0.93 -19.02
CA GLN A 276 -13.76 -2.14 -19.69
C GLN A 276 -13.09 -3.13 -18.70
N ASP A 277 -13.21 -2.89 -17.38
CA ASP A 277 -12.68 -3.75 -16.33
C ASP A 277 -13.71 -4.75 -15.80
N GLU A 278 -13.32 -5.61 -14.85
CA GLU A 278 -14.18 -6.63 -14.25
C GLU A 278 -15.42 -6.03 -13.58
N LEU A 279 -15.33 -4.79 -13.07
CA LEU A 279 -16.48 -4.07 -12.49
C LEU A 279 -17.42 -3.55 -13.57
N GLY A 280 -16.90 -3.11 -14.72
CA GLY A 280 -17.71 -2.82 -15.91
C GLY A 280 -18.46 -4.06 -16.39
N ARG A 281 -17.75 -5.20 -16.53
CA ARG A 281 -18.37 -6.49 -16.88
C ARG A 281 -19.46 -6.90 -15.89
N LEU A 282 -19.22 -6.73 -14.59
CA LEU A 282 -20.24 -7.01 -13.56
C LEU A 282 -21.49 -6.15 -13.76
N LEU A 283 -21.33 -4.83 -13.94
CA LEU A 283 -22.44 -3.90 -14.19
C LEU A 283 -23.21 -4.28 -15.45
N ASP A 284 -22.51 -4.60 -16.54
CA ASP A 284 -23.13 -5.03 -17.80
C ASP A 284 -23.99 -6.29 -17.62
N GLN A 285 -23.52 -7.26 -16.85
CA GLN A 285 -24.30 -8.48 -16.57
C GLN A 285 -25.55 -8.20 -15.75
N VAL A 286 -25.50 -7.30 -14.76
CA VAL A 286 -26.69 -6.90 -13.99
C VAL A 286 -27.69 -6.15 -14.88
N VAL A 287 -27.21 -5.29 -15.78
CA VAL A 287 -28.07 -4.62 -16.78
C VAL A 287 -28.74 -5.63 -17.71
N GLN A 288 -28.00 -6.61 -18.23
CA GLN A 288 -28.56 -7.66 -19.08
C GLN A 288 -29.61 -8.51 -18.35
N MET A 289 -29.37 -8.85 -17.08
CA MET A 289 -30.35 -9.55 -16.24
C MET A 289 -31.65 -8.75 -16.11
N ARG A 290 -31.56 -7.44 -15.84
CA ARG A 290 -32.72 -6.55 -15.77
C ARG A 290 -33.50 -6.50 -17.09
N VAL A 291 -32.81 -6.43 -18.22
CA VAL A 291 -33.44 -6.43 -19.56
C VAL A 291 -34.24 -7.72 -19.77
N ARG A 292 -33.65 -8.89 -19.51
CA ARG A 292 -34.34 -10.17 -19.64
C ARG A 292 -35.54 -10.33 -18.70
N LEU A 293 -35.44 -9.82 -17.47
CA LEU A 293 -36.58 -9.82 -16.53
C LEU A 293 -37.72 -8.94 -17.04
N ARG A 294 -37.41 -7.79 -17.66
CA ARG A 294 -38.41 -6.89 -18.24
C ARG A 294 -39.12 -7.54 -19.43
N GLU A 295 -38.37 -8.20 -20.31
CA GLU A 295 -38.90 -8.96 -21.45
C GLU A 295 -39.84 -10.07 -20.96
N MET A 296 -39.41 -10.86 -19.98
CA MET A 296 -40.23 -11.94 -19.40
C MET A 296 -41.53 -11.42 -18.78
N LEU A 297 -41.49 -10.29 -18.06
CA LEU A 297 -42.70 -9.67 -17.50
C LEU A 297 -43.62 -9.10 -18.58
N ALA A 298 -43.08 -8.58 -19.69
CA ALA A 298 -43.87 -8.13 -20.82
C ALA A 298 -44.59 -9.30 -21.49
N ASP A 299 -43.92 -10.44 -21.66
CA ASP A 299 -44.52 -11.67 -22.21
C ASP A 299 -45.64 -12.20 -21.30
N ILE A 300 -45.42 -12.21 -19.98
CA ILE A 300 -46.45 -12.59 -18.99
C ILE A 300 -47.65 -11.62 -19.07
N GLY A 301 -47.40 -10.32 -19.20
CA GLY A 301 -48.45 -9.31 -19.37
C GLY A 301 -49.29 -9.56 -20.63
N ALA A 302 -48.63 -9.82 -21.77
CA ALA A 302 -49.30 -10.14 -23.02
C ALA A 302 -50.13 -11.43 -22.92
N ALA A 303 -49.61 -12.47 -22.26
CA ALA A 303 -50.33 -13.70 -22.02
C ALA A 303 -51.57 -13.48 -21.11
N ALA A 304 -51.44 -12.67 -20.06
CA ALA A 304 -52.55 -12.32 -19.18
C ALA A 304 -53.64 -11.52 -19.93
N ASP A 305 -53.26 -10.63 -20.83
CA ASP A 305 -54.17 -9.87 -21.69
C ASP A 305 -54.93 -10.78 -22.66
N ALA A 306 -54.23 -11.75 -23.27
CA ALA A 306 -54.86 -12.76 -24.13
C ALA A 306 -55.86 -13.63 -23.35
N ILE A 307 -55.50 -14.09 -22.14
CA ILE A 307 -56.41 -14.84 -21.27
C ILE A 307 -57.64 -13.99 -20.93
N ARG A 308 -57.46 -12.72 -20.56
CA ARG A 308 -58.57 -11.81 -20.25
C ARG A 308 -59.51 -11.60 -21.44
N SER A 309 -58.98 -11.51 -22.65
CA SER A 309 -59.80 -11.42 -23.87
C SER A 309 -60.59 -12.70 -24.09
N ALA A 310 -59.92 -13.86 -24.02
CA ALA A 310 -60.55 -15.17 -24.23
C ALA A 310 -61.63 -15.48 -23.18
N THR A 311 -61.40 -15.13 -21.90
CA THR A 311 -62.42 -15.30 -20.85
C THR A 311 -63.61 -14.36 -21.04
N GLY A 312 -63.38 -13.15 -21.58
CA GLY A 312 -64.46 -12.24 -21.99
C GLY A 312 -65.31 -12.81 -23.12
N GLU A 313 -64.69 -13.39 -24.15
CA GLU A 313 -65.39 -14.09 -25.24
C GLU A 313 -66.18 -15.30 -24.73
N ILE A 314 -65.60 -16.11 -23.83
CA ILE A 314 -66.30 -17.24 -23.20
C ILE A 314 -67.52 -16.74 -22.40
N ALA A 315 -67.37 -15.67 -21.62
CA ALA A 315 -68.49 -15.12 -20.84
C ALA A 315 -69.64 -14.66 -21.75
N HIS A 316 -69.32 -13.94 -22.84
CA HIS A 316 -70.31 -13.54 -23.84
C HIS A 316 -70.97 -14.75 -24.52
N GLY A 317 -70.18 -15.74 -24.94
CA GLY A 317 -70.70 -16.97 -25.55
C GLY A 317 -71.61 -17.76 -24.60
N ASN A 318 -71.29 -17.81 -23.32
CA ASN A 318 -72.11 -18.48 -22.31
C ASN A 318 -73.44 -17.75 -22.08
N GLN A 319 -73.44 -16.41 -22.17
CA GLN A 319 -74.65 -15.60 -22.07
C GLN A 319 -75.59 -15.80 -23.28
N ASP A 320 -75.05 -15.86 -24.50
CA ASP A 320 -75.82 -16.20 -25.71
C ASP A 320 -76.42 -17.61 -25.62
N LEU A 321 -75.62 -18.60 -25.20
CA LEU A 321 -76.09 -19.97 -25.02
C LEU A 321 -77.20 -20.06 -23.98
N SER A 322 -77.08 -19.35 -22.85
CA SER A 322 -78.13 -19.26 -21.84
C SER A 322 -79.41 -18.70 -22.44
N GLY A 323 -79.34 -17.58 -23.17
CA GLY A 323 -80.50 -16.97 -23.82
C GLY A 323 -81.17 -17.88 -24.85
N ARG A 324 -80.38 -18.61 -25.66
CA ARG A 324 -80.91 -19.61 -26.61
C ARG A 324 -81.57 -20.79 -25.89
N THR A 325 -81.03 -21.21 -24.75
CA THR A 325 -81.60 -22.28 -23.93
C THR A 325 -82.94 -21.86 -23.33
N GLU A 326 -83.04 -20.61 -22.83
CA GLU A 326 -84.30 -20.01 -22.37
C GLU A 326 -85.35 -19.95 -23.49
N GLN A 327 -84.96 -19.49 -24.68
CA GLN A 327 -85.86 -19.46 -25.85
C GLN A 327 -86.32 -20.86 -26.26
N GLN A 328 -85.41 -21.84 -26.26
CA GLN A 328 -85.75 -23.22 -26.59
C GLN A 328 -86.71 -23.84 -25.57
N ALA A 329 -86.50 -23.57 -24.28
CA ALA A 329 -87.42 -23.98 -23.23
C ALA A 329 -88.82 -23.38 -23.44
N SER A 330 -88.91 -22.09 -23.79
CA SER A 330 -90.18 -21.42 -24.12
C SER A 330 -90.88 -22.05 -25.33
N ASN A 331 -90.15 -22.33 -26.41
CA ASN A 331 -90.70 -22.98 -27.61
C ASN A 331 -91.20 -24.41 -27.31
N LEU A 332 -90.50 -25.16 -26.45
CA LEU A 332 -90.93 -26.48 -26.00
C LEU A 332 -92.20 -26.40 -25.15
N GLN A 333 -92.33 -25.41 -24.27
CA GLN A 333 -93.57 -25.16 -23.52
C GLN A 333 -94.74 -24.88 -24.45
N GLN A 334 -94.55 -24.04 -25.48
CA GLN A 334 -95.59 -23.75 -26.47
C GLN A 334 -95.96 -24.99 -27.30
N THR A 335 -94.98 -25.83 -27.64
CA THR A 335 -95.23 -27.11 -28.32
C THR A 335 -96.02 -28.06 -27.43
N ALA A 336 -95.67 -28.17 -26.14
CA ALA A 336 -96.42 -28.99 -25.19
C ALA A 336 -97.87 -28.51 -25.04
N ALA A 337 -98.10 -27.20 -24.91
CA ALA A 337 -99.45 -26.62 -24.88
C ALA A 337 -100.24 -26.90 -26.18
N SER A 338 -99.57 -26.82 -27.33
CA SER A 338 -100.19 -27.14 -28.63
C SER A 338 -100.55 -28.63 -28.73
N ILE A 339 -99.72 -29.52 -28.18
CA ILE A 339 -99.98 -30.96 -28.09
C ILE A 339 -101.15 -31.24 -27.14
N GLU A 340 -101.25 -30.54 -26.01
CA GLU A 340 -102.42 -30.66 -25.10
C GLU A 340 -103.71 -30.25 -25.82
N GLN A 341 -103.71 -29.13 -26.54
CA GLN A 341 -104.85 -28.68 -27.32
C GLN A 341 -105.22 -29.65 -28.47
N LEU A 342 -104.21 -30.16 -29.19
CA LEU A 342 -104.39 -31.19 -30.21
C LEU A 342 -104.97 -32.48 -29.62
N THR A 343 -104.44 -32.93 -28.48
CA THR A 343 -104.93 -34.13 -27.79
C THR A 343 -106.38 -33.95 -27.35
N GLY A 344 -106.74 -32.76 -26.85
CA GLY A 344 -108.12 -32.39 -26.54
C GLY A 344 -109.02 -32.45 -27.78
N THR A 345 -108.55 -31.94 -28.91
CA THR A 345 -109.30 -31.97 -30.19
C THR A 345 -109.45 -33.39 -30.73
N VAL A 346 -108.41 -34.22 -30.66
CA VAL A 346 -108.46 -35.64 -31.06
C VAL A 346 -109.43 -36.42 -30.19
N ARG A 347 -109.41 -36.17 -28.87
CA ARG A 347 -110.39 -36.77 -27.94
C ARG A 347 -111.81 -36.35 -28.30
N HIS A 348 -112.04 -35.07 -28.57
CA HIS A 348 -113.33 -34.56 -29.03
C HIS A 348 -113.78 -35.23 -30.35
N ASN A 349 -112.89 -35.37 -31.32
CA ASN A 349 -113.18 -36.06 -32.59
C ASN A 349 -113.50 -37.55 -32.37
N ALA A 350 -112.79 -38.23 -31.46
CA ALA A 350 -113.06 -39.63 -31.12
C ALA A 350 -114.43 -39.79 -30.45
N ASP A 351 -114.78 -38.90 -29.52
CA ASP A 351 -116.10 -38.88 -28.88
C ASP A 351 -117.22 -38.59 -29.91
N ALA A 352 -117.01 -37.63 -30.81
CA ALA A 352 -117.94 -37.32 -31.89
C ALA A 352 -118.11 -38.50 -32.88
N ALA A 353 -117.02 -39.17 -33.24
CA ALA A 353 -117.06 -40.37 -34.09
C ALA A 353 -117.79 -41.53 -33.40
N ARG A 354 -117.59 -41.71 -32.08
CA ARG A 354 -118.32 -42.71 -31.29
C ARG A 354 -119.82 -42.38 -31.24
N GLN A 355 -120.19 -41.13 -30.97
CA GLN A 355 -121.59 -40.68 -31.03
C GLN A 355 -122.20 -40.89 -32.41
N ALA A 356 -121.49 -40.53 -33.48
CA ALA A 356 -121.94 -40.75 -34.86
C ALA A 356 -122.13 -42.26 -35.17
N SER A 357 -121.23 -43.11 -34.69
CA SER A 357 -121.35 -44.57 -34.80
C SER A 357 -122.57 -45.11 -34.06
N GLU A 358 -122.83 -44.63 -32.83
CA GLU A 358 -124.03 -44.99 -32.07
C GLU A 358 -125.31 -44.56 -32.79
N LEU A 359 -125.32 -43.35 -33.34
CA LEU A 359 -126.43 -42.84 -34.13
C LEU A 359 -126.65 -43.66 -35.41
N ALA A 360 -125.58 -44.07 -36.09
CA ALA A 360 -125.64 -44.91 -37.27
C ALA A 360 -126.15 -46.33 -36.96
N VAL A 361 -125.73 -46.92 -35.83
CA VAL A 361 -126.25 -48.22 -35.35
C VAL A 361 -127.73 -48.09 -34.99
N ALA A 362 -128.14 -47.01 -34.32
CA ALA A 362 -129.54 -46.74 -34.02
C ALA A 362 -130.38 -46.58 -35.30
N ALA A 363 -129.90 -45.80 -36.27
CA ALA A 363 -130.54 -45.62 -37.57
C ALA A 363 -130.63 -46.95 -38.35
N SER A 364 -129.56 -47.76 -38.37
CA SER A 364 -129.56 -49.09 -38.97
C SER A 364 -130.54 -50.05 -38.29
N SER A 365 -130.69 -49.97 -36.95
CA SER A 365 -131.67 -50.76 -36.20
C SER A 365 -133.10 -50.35 -36.55
N VAL A 366 -133.37 -49.05 -36.66
CA VAL A 366 -134.67 -48.53 -37.12
C VAL A 366 -134.95 -48.97 -38.56
N ALA A 367 -133.97 -48.86 -39.47
CA ALA A 367 -134.10 -49.33 -40.84
C ALA A 367 -134.34 -50.85 -40.92
N ALA A 368 -133.68 -51.66 -40.09
CA ALA A 368 -133.91 -53.09 -40.02
C ALA A 368 -135.31 -53.44 -39.50
N LYS A 369 -135.79 -52.75 -38.45
CA LYS A 369 -137.17 -52.89 -37.97
C LYS A 369 -138.18 -52.44 -39.04
N GLY A 370 -137.90 -51.36 -39.76
CA GLY A 370 -138.69 -50.89 -40.89
C GLY A 370 -138.72 -51.91 -42.04
N GLY A 371 -137.59 -52.52 -42.35
CA GLY A 371 -137.48 -53.61 -43.34
C GLY A 371 -138.30 -54.84 -42.95
N ALA A 372 -138.28 -55.24 -41.67
CA ALA A 372 -139.12 -56.33 -41.17
C ALA A 372 -140.62 -56.01 -41.27
N LEU A 373 -141.02 -54.76 -40.99
CA LEU A 373 -142.40 -54.27 -41.17
C LEU A 373 -142.83 -54.31 -42.63
N VAL A 374 -141.98 -53.88 -43.57
CA VAL A 374 -142.25 -53.96 -45.01
C VAL A 374 -142.37 -55.42 -45.47
N SER A 375 -141.50 -56.30 -44.96
CA SER A 375 -141.55 -57.74 -45.27
C SER A 375 -142.86 -58.38 -44.77
N GLN A 376 -143.35 -58.01 -43.58
CA GLN A 376 -144.66 -58.44 -43.07
C GLN A 376 -145.85 -57.92 -43.90
N VAL A 377 -145.71 -56.77 -44.56
CA VAL A 377 -146.76 -56.24 -45.47
C VAL A 377 -146.77 -57.02 -46.79
N VAL A 378 -145.60 -57.37 -47.34
CA VAL A 378 -145.47 -58.18 -48.57
C VAL A 378 -146.01 -59.60 -48.34
N GLU A 379 -145.73 -60.21 -47.19
CA GLU A 379 -146.23 -61.56 -46.85
C GLU A 379 -147.76 -61.59 -46.63
N ARG A 380 -148.39 -60.45 -46.31
CA ARG A 380 -149.86 -60.32 -46.24
C ARG A 380 -150.52 -59.96 -47.58
N MET A 381 -149.73 -59.75 -48.64
CA MET A 381 -150.22 -59.46 -49.98
C MET A 381 -150.26 -60.68 -50.92
N GLU A 382 -149.71 -61.83 -50.51
CA GLU A 382 -149.97 -63.16 -51.08
C GLU A 382 -151.10 -63.87 -50.31
#